data_AF-A0AAD5S405-F1
#
_entry.id   AF-A0AAD5S405-F1
#
_cell.length_a   1.000
_cell.length_b   1.000
_cell.length_c   1.000
_cell.angle_alpha   90.00
_cell.angle_beta   90.00
_cell.angle_gamma   90.00
#
_symmetry.space_group_name_H-M   'P 1'
#
loop_
_entity.id
_entity.type
_entity.pdbx_description
1 polymer ?
#
loop_
_entity_poly.entity_id
_entity_poly.type
_entity_poly.pdbx_seq_one_letter_code
_entity_poly.pdbx_strand_id
1 'polypeptide(L)'
;MTTGISPTGRTGHTATAVGNKLIIYGGMARTTKAAAEVFDDAFVLNTDTFEWSQLSTAFEPPNPPGRRLDHDICVVSSESDEVTLMLFGGMDFQHMYNDMFELKLAL
;
A
#
# COMPACT_ATOMS: atom_id res chain seq x y z
N MET A 1 -14.74 7.40 14.71
CA MET A 1 -14.01 6.14 14.90
C MET A 1 -14.06 5.40 13.58
N THR A 2 -12.98 4.74 13.18
CA THR A 2 -12.96 3.92 11.96
C THR A 2 -13.46 2.50 12.24
N THR A 3 -13.99 1.82 11.22
CA THR A 3 -14.45 0.41 11.28
C THR A 3 -13.75 -0.44 10.22
N GLY A 4 -14.05 -1.74 10.16
CA GLY A 4 -13.56 -2.64 9.10
C GLY A 4 -12.19 -3.28 9.39
N ILE A 5 -11.54 -3.78 8.32
CA ILE A 5 -10.25 -4.48 8.39
C ILE A 5 -9.12 -3.48 8.19
N SER A 6 -8.59 -2.94 9.28
CA SER A 6 -7.52 -1.92 9.25
C SER A 6 -6.10 -2.53 9.20
N PRO A 7 -5.11 -1.81 8.65
CA PRO A 7 -3.71 -2.21 8.76
C PRO A 7 -3.26 -2.29 10.22
N THR A 8 -2.27 -3.14 10.48
CA THR A 8 -1.48 -3.11 11.72
C THR A 8 -0.73 -1.78 11.86
N GLY A 9 -0.50 -1.32 13.10
CA GLY A 9 0.31 -0.11 13.36
C GLY A 9 1.72 -0.26 12.79
N ARG A 10 2.13 0.67 11.90
CA ARG A 10 3.32 0.54 11.05
C ARG A 10 3.94 1.90 10.69
N THR A 11 5.19 1.89 10.22
CA THR A 11 5.94 3.07 9.72
C THR A 11 6.53 2.80 8.33
N GLY A 12 6.97 3.83 7.62
CA GLY A 12 7.59 3.71 6.29
C GLY A 12 6.63 3.18 5.21
N HIS A 13 5.32 3.24 5.46
CA HIS A 13 4.30 2.96 4.46
C HIS A 13 4.04 4.22 3.62
N THR A 14 3.49 4.04 2.43
CA THR A 14 2.92 5.15 1.66
C THR A 14 1.46 5.34 2.00
N ALA A 15 0.98 6.57 1.84
CA ALA A 15 -0.43 6.93 1.98
C ALA A 15 -0.84 7.77 0.77
N THR A 16 -1.65 7.20 -0.12
CA THR A 16 -2.05 7.82 -1.39
C THR A 16 -3.56 8.07 -1.38
N ALA A 17 -3.96 9.33 -1.54
CA ALA A 17 -5.37 9.71 -1.62
C ALA A 17 -5.85 9.78 -3.07
N VAL A 18 -7.02 9.21 -3.35
CA VAL A 18 -7.71 9.31 -4.64
C VAL A 18 -9.22 9.38 -4.41
N GLY A 19 -9.85 10.50 -4.80
CA GLY A 19 -11.26 10.74 -4.51
C GLY A 19 -11.57 10.62 -3.01
N ASN A 20 -12.52 9.73 -2.66
CA ASN A 20 -12.90 9.40 -1.27
C ASN A 20 -12.17 8.17 -0.71
N LYS A 21 -11.02 7.80 -1.29
CA LYS A 21 -10.24 6.63 -0.90
C LYS A 21 -8.86 7.07 -0.43
N LEU A 22 -8.42 6.54 0.71
CA LEU A 22 -7.04 6.64 1.18
C LEU A 22 -6.41 5.25 1.18
N ILE A 23 -5.39 5.07 0.35
CA ILE A 23 -4.71 3.79 0.12
C ILE A 23 -3.41 3.77 0.91
N ILE A 24 -3.21 2.71 1.69
CA ILE A 24 -1.99 2.43 2.44
C ILE A 24 -1.31 1.22 1.82
N TYR A 25 -0.01 1.30 1.51
CA TYR A 25 0.77 0.16 1.01
C TYR A 25 2.06 -0.05 1.80
N GLY A 26 2.35 -1.33 2.08
CA GLY A 26 3.61 -1.79 2.63
C GLY A 26 3.96 -1.21 4.00
N GLY A 27 5.22 -0.83 4.16
CA GLY A 27 5.79 -0.35 5.42
C GLY A 27 6.24 -1.49 6.33
N MET A 28 6.56 -1.15 7.58
CA MET A 28 7.04 -2.12 8.56
C MET A 28 6.40 -1.96 9.94
N ALA A 29 6.30 -3.06 10.67
CA ALA A 29 5.93 -3.06 12.08
C ALA A 29 6.76 -4.07 12.87
N ARG A 30 6.85 -3.86 14.19
CA ARG A 30 7.32 -4.90 15.10
C ARG A 30 6.15 -5.81 15.42
N THR A 31 6.15 -7.02 14.85
CA THR A 31 5.09 -8.01 15.07
C THR A 31 5.34 -8.86 16.31
N THR A 32 6.61 -8.97 16.74
CA THR A 32 7.00 -9.59 18.01
C THR A 32 8.09 -8.78 18.70
N LYS A 33 8.44 -9.14 19.95
CA LYS A 33 9.59 -8.54 20.65
C LYS A 33 10.93 -8.77 19.92
N ALA A 34 11.01 -9.82 19.09
CA ALA A 34 12.27 -10.28 18.49
C ALA A 34 12.43 -9.88 17.02
N ALA A 35 11.35 -9.63 16.29
CA ALA A 35 11.42 -9.38 14.85
C ALA A 35 10.51 -8.24 14.39
N ALA A 36 11.06 -7.43 13.49
CA ALA A 36 10.30 -6.53 12.64
C ALA A 36 9.88 -7.29 11.37
N GLU A 37 8.75 -6.90 10.80
CA GLU A 37 8.23 -7.42 9.54
C GLU A 37 8.00 -6.26 8.57
N VAL A 38 8.42 -6.46 7.32
CA VAL A 38 8.10 -5.57 6.20
C VAL A 38 6.90 -6.17 5.44
N PHE A 39 5.95 -5.34 5.07
CA PHE A 39 4.70 -5.76 4.44
C PHE A 39 4.66 -5.42 2.95
N ASP A 40 3.81 -6.14 2.24
CA ASP A 40 3.40 -5.98 0.85
C ASP A 40 1.87 -5.97 0.71
N ASP A 41 1.17 -5.76 1.82
CA ASP A 41 -0.29 -5.64 1.86
C ASP A 41 -0.73 -4.21 1.53
N ALA A 42 -1.98 -4.11 1.08
CA ALA A 42 -2.63 -2.85 0.82
C ALA A 42 -3.98 -2.75 1.50
N PHE A 43 -4.30 -1.54 1.95
CA PHE A 43 -5.58 -1.23 2.57
C PHE A 43 -6.15 0.04 1.99
N VAL A 44 -7.46 0.13 1.97
CA VAL A 44 -8.17 1.34 1.58
C VAL A 44 -9.13 1.75 2.68
N LEU A 45 -9.10 3.04 3.03
CA LEU A 45 -10.11 3.69 3.85
C LEU A 45 -11.06 4.45 2.93
N ASN A 46 -12.35 4.13 3.00
CA ASN A 46 -13.37 5.02 2.48
C ASN A 46 -13.52 6.21 3.44
N THR A 47 -13.22 7.42 2.98
CA THR A 47 -13.24 8.63 3.81
C THR A 47 -14.64 9.18 4.08
N ASP A 48 -15.66 8.72 3.34
CA ASP A 48 -17.05 9.09 3.61
C ASP A 48 -17.64 8.25 4.75
N THR A 49 -17.32 6.95 4.77
CA THR A 49 -17.85 6.00 5.77
C THR A 49 -16.89 5.73 6.93
N PHE A 50 -15.61 6.10 6.78
CA PHE A 50 -14.51 5.74 7.67
C PHE A 50 -14.34 4.22 7.88
N GLU A 51 -14.68 3.44 6.86
CA GLU A 51 -14.53 1.98 6.86
C GLU A 51 -13.27 1.55 6.09
N TRP A 52 -12.45 0.71 6.73
CA TRP A 52 -11.28 0.08 6.14
C TRP A 52 -11.62 -1.26 5.48
N SER A 53 -10.99 -1.52 4.34
CA SER A 53 -10.92 -2.84 3.72
C SER A 53 -9.51 -3.14 3.22
N GLN A 54 -9.18 -4.43 3.13
CA GLN A 54 -7.93 -4.90 2.56
C GLN A 54 -8.09 -5.08 1.04
N LEU A 55 -7.13 -4.58 0.26
CA LEU A 55 -7.09 -4.77 -1.19
C LEU A 55 -6.36 -6.08 -1.49
N SER A 56 -7.08 -7.11 -1.92
CA SER A 56 -6.53 -8.46 -2.10
C SER A 56 -5.87 -8.71 -3.46
N THR A 57 -6.26 -7.99 -4.52
CA THR A 57 -5.88 -8.28 -5.92
C THR A 57 -4.99 -7.21 -6.57
N ALA A 58 -4.79 -6.11 -5.87
CA ALA A 58 -4.17 -4.88 -6.37
C ALA A 58 -2.67 -5.01 -6.75
N PHE A 59 -2.03 -6.07 -6.27
CA PHE A 59 -0.59 -6.29 -6.38
C PHE A 59 -0.32 -7.74 -6.81
N GLU A 60 -1.12 -8.26 -7.73
CA GLU A 60 -1.00 -9.64 -8.23
C GLU A 60 -0.05 -9.76 -9.45
N PRO A 61 0.36 -10.99 -9.85
CA PRO A 61 1.41 -11.25 -10.86
C PRO A 61 1.19 -10.55 -12.23
N PRO A 62 2.25 -10.36 -13.04
CA PRO A 62 3.48 -11.16 -13.04
C PRO A 62 4.59 -10.69 -12.09
N ASN A 63 4.63 -9.41 -11.72
CA ASN A 63 5.70 -8.84 -10.88
C ASN A 63 5.11 -7.90 -9.82
N PRO A 64 4.66 -8.43 -8.66
CA PRO A 64 4.28 -7.58 -7.55
C PRO A 64 5.49 -6.78 -7.03
N PRO A 65 5.31 -5.59 -6.43
CA PRO A 65 6.40 -4.88 -5.80
C PRO A 65 7.01 -5.67 -4.63
N GLY A 66 6.28 -6.63 -4.06
CA GLY A 66 6.75 -7.39 -2.90
C GLY A 66 6.95 -6.51 -1.67
N ARG A 67 7.54 -7.07 -0.63
CA ARG A 67 7.64 -6.44 0.70
C ARG A 67 8.56 -5.24 0.64
N ARG A 68 8.05 -4.05 0.98
CA ARG A 68 8.86 -2.83 1.00
C ARG A 68 8.39 -1.76 1.99
N LEU A 69 9.34 -1.03 2.55
CA LEU A 69 9.15 0.22 3.30
C LEU A 69 9.97 1.35 2.67
N ASP A 70 9.69 2.59 3.06
CA ASP A 70 10.37 3.82 2.61
C ASP A 70 10.41 3.97 1.07
N HIS A 71 9.39 3.42 0.40
CA HIS A 71 9.12 3.61 -1.02
C HIS A 71 8.19 4.82 -1.22
N ASP A 72 8.01 5.25 -2.46
CA ASP A 72 7.03 6.28 -2.82
C ASP A 72 5.97 5.74 -3.79
N ILE A 73 4.75 6.26 -3.70
CA ILE A 73 3.64 5.95 -4.61
C ILE A 73 2.92 7.24 -4.99
N CYS A 74 2.64 7.43 -6.27
CA CYS A 74 1.82 8.54 -6.75
C CYS A 74 0.71 8.07 -7.69
N VAL A 75 -0.38 8.84 -7.75
CA VAL A 75 -1.47 8.63 -8.71
C VAL A 75 -1.03 9.16 -10.07
N VAL A 76 -1.15 8.34 -11.12
CA VAL A 76 -0.86 8.72 -12.51
C VAL A 76 -2.14 8.95 -13.31
N SER A 77 -3.17 8.12 -13.09
CA SER A 77 -4.49 8.34 -13.67
C SER A 77 -5.58 7.87 -12.70
N SER A 78 -6.76 8.48 -12.83
CA SER A 78 -7.95 8.14 -12.07
C SER A 78 -9.15 8.27 -13.01
N GLU A 79 -9.59 7.15 -13.54
CA GLU A 79 -10.82 7.01 -14.32
C GLU A 79 -11.96 6.52 -13.40
N SER A 80 -13.19 6.51 -13.89
CA SER A 80 -14.39 6.25 -13.07
C SER A 80 -14.33 4.98 -12.21
N ASP A 81 -13.71 3.91 -12.70
CA ASP A 81 -13.64 2.60 -12.04
C ASP A 81 -12.20 2.06 -11.90
N GLU A 82 -11.19 2.84 -12.31
CA GLU A 82 -9.79 2.39 -12.32
C GLU A 82 -8.85 3.54 -11.90
N VAL A 83 -7.94 3.24 -10.99
CA VAL A 83 -6.86 4.12 -10.59
C VAL A 83 -5.54 3.47 -10.96
N THR A 84 -4.68 4.21 -11.66
CA THR A 84 -3.29 3.80 -11.93
C THR A 84 -2.35 4.53 -10.98
N LEU A 85 -1.57 3.78 -10.22
CA LEU A 85 -0.52 4.28 -9.35
C LEU A 85 0.86 3.90 -9.91
N MET A 86 1.86 4.73 -9.65
CA MET A 86 3.27 4.39 -9.89
C MET A 86 4.00 4.29 -8.56
N LEU A 87 4.70 3.17 -8.37
CA LEU A 87 5.54 2.92 -7.20
C LEU A 87 7.01 2.96 -7.62
N PHE A 88 7.84 3.68 -6.87
CA PHE A 88 9.29 3.69 -7.07
C PHE A 88 10.06 3.34 -5.81
N GLY A 89 11.04 2.44 -5.96
CA GLY A 89 12.09 2.18 -4.98
C GLY A 89 11.60 1.64 -3.64
N GLY A 90 12.22 2.11 -2.57
CA GLY A 90 12.08 1.60 -1.20
C GLY A 90 13.15 0.58 -0.84
N MET A 91 12.91 -0.15 0.23
CA MET A 91 13.85 -1.18 0.70
C MET A 91 13.14 -2.33 1.42
N ASP A 92 13.87 -3.39 1.71
CA ASP A 92 13.59 -4.33 2.78
C ASP A 92 14.76 -4.34 3.78
N PHE A 93 14.87 -5.34 4.65
CA PHE A 93 16.00 -5.41 5.59
C PHE A 93 17.33 -5.82 4.95
N GLN A 94 17.38 -6.09 3.65
CA GLN A 94 18.52 -6.64 2.91
C GLN A 94 18.91 -5.81 1.68
N HIS A 95 17.94 -5.19 1.00
CA HIS A 95 18.09 -4.57 -0.30
C HIS A 95 17.42 -3.19 -0.33
N MET A 96 18.07 -2.24 -1.00
CA MET A 96 17.45 -1.01 -1.49
C MET A 96 17.05 -1.24 -2.94
N TYR A 97 15.85 -0.82 -3.30
CA TYR A 97 15.28 -0.98 -4.63
C TYR A 97 15.32 0.34 -5.39
N ASN A 98 15.52 0.24 -6.70
CA ASN A 98 15.43 1.34 -7.67
C ASN A 98 14.51 0.97 -8.84
N ASP A 99 13.62 0.01 -8.61
CA ASP A 99 12.64 -0.50 -9.55
C ASP A 99 11.39 0.41 -9.58
N MET A 100 10.61 0.25 -10.65
CA MET A 100 9.38 1.00 -10.89
C MET A 100 8.26 0.00 -11.20
N PHE A 101 7.08 0.23 -10.61
CA PHE A 101 5.88 -0.56 -10.87
C PHE A 101 4.70 0.33 -11.22
N GLU A 102 3.95 -0.09 -12.23
CA GLU A 102 2.61 0.42 -12.50
C GLU A 102 1.59 -0.50 -11.80
N LEU A 103 0.67 0.08 -11.03
CA LEU A 103 -0.32 -0.63 -10.23
C LEU A 103 -1.71 -0.15 -10.65
N LYS A 104 -2.56 -1.07 -11.11
CA LYS A 104 -3.93 -0.77 -11.54
C LYS A 104 -4.93 -1.30 -10.54
N LEU A 105 -5.74 -0.40 -10.01
CA LEU A 105 -6.68 -0.68 -8.93
C LEU A 105 -8.12 -0.41 -9.39
N ALA A 106 -8.99 -1.40 -9.25
CA ALA A 106 -10.44 -1.18 -9.31
C ALA A 106 -10.94 -0.76 -7.92
N LEU A 107 -11.41 0.48 -7.76
CA LEU A 107 -11.73 1.10 -6.47
C LEU A 107 -13.19 1.57 -6.34
#